data_AF-A0AAN8U7B0-F1
#
_entry.id   AF-A0AAN8U7B0-F1
#
_cell.length_a   1.000
_cell.length_b   1.000
_cell.length_c   1.000
_cell.angle_alpha   90.00
_cell.angle_beta   90.00
_cell.angle_gamma   90.00
#
_symmetry.space_group_name_H-M   'P 1'
#
loop_
_entity.id
_entity.type
_entity.pdbx_description
1 polymer ?
#
loop_
_entity_poly.entity_id
_entity_poly.type
_entity_poly.pdbx_seq_one_letter_code
_entity_poly.pdbx_strand_id
1 'polypeptide(L)'
;MGRWSNEPFTMLLKMLKEELLSDDADLPNTYYGANKVIQNLRLSYERIDACRNDCMLYWKEDNLLDSCKVCGESRWKVEKRNREAKNKKGKKVTSKVIYVFKDIFSNDMPS
;
A
#
# COMPACT_ATOMS: atom_id res chain seq x y z
N MET A 1 3.53 -21.15 0.25
CA MET A 1 2.23 -20.45 0.23
C MET A 1 1.25 -21.34 -0.50
N GLY A 2 0.29 -21.96 0.21
CA GLY A 2 -0.65 -22.90 -0.39
C GLY A 2 -1.46 -22.24 -1.50
N ARG A 3 -1.71 -22.95 -2.61
CA ARG A 3 -2.60 -22.49 -3.68
C ARG A 3 -4.03 -22.51 -3.15
N TRP A 4 -4.59 -21.34 -2.83
CA TRP A 4 -6.02 -21.21 -2.53
C TRP A 4 -6.79 -21.17 -3.85
N SER A 5 -8.01 -21.72 -3.89
CA SER A 5 -8.86 -21.65 -5.09
C SER A 5 -9.57 -20.28 -5.15
N ASN A 6 -9.65 -19.70 -6.35
CA ASN A 6 -10.34 -18.42 -6.61
C ASN A 6 -11.76 -18.63 -7.16
N GLU A 7 -12.27 -19.84 -7.03
CA GLU A 7 -13.56 -20.27 -7.59
C GLU A 7 -14.76 -19.61 -6.91
N PRO A 8 -14.81 -19.49 -5.57
CA PRO A 8 -15.91 -18.77 -4.91
C PRO A 8 -16.02 -17.31 -5.35
N PHE A 9 -14.87 -16.64 -5.54
CA PHE A 9 -14.84 -15.26 -6.02
C PHE A 9 -15.30 -15.15 -7.47
N THR A 10 -14.92 -16.11 -8.30
CA THR A 10 -15.37 -16.20 -9.70
C THR A 10 -16.87 -16.42 -9.79
N MET A 11 -17.44 -17.29 -8.94
CA MET A 11 -18.90 -17.48 -8.85
C MET A 11 -19.60 -16.20 -8.41
N LEU A 12 -19.09 -15.52 -7.37
CA LEU A 12 -19.63 -14.24 -6.92
C LEU A 12 -19.65 -13.21 -8.05
N LEU A 13 -18.55 -13.06 -8.80
CA LEU A 13 -18.48 -12.13 -9.93
C LEU A 13 -19.54 -12.41 -11.01
N LYS A 14 -19.79 -13.69 -11.30
CA LYS A 14 -20.84 -14.10 -12.23
C LYS A 14 -22.22 -13.75 -11.71
N MET A 15 -22.52 -14.10 -10.46
CA MET A 15 -23.79 -13.75 -9.82
C MET A 15 -24.03 -12.24 -9.81
N LEU A 16 -23.02 -11.45 -9.43
CA LEU A 16 -23.15 -9.99 -9.43
C LEU A 16 -23.41 -9.44 -10.84
N LYS A 17 -22.77 -10.01 -11.86
CA LYS A 17 -22.98 -9.59 -13.25
C LYS A 17 -24.37 -9.95 -13.78
N GLU A 18 -24.85 -11.13 -13.45
CA GLU A 18 -26.13 -11.67 -13.95
C GLU A 18 -27.33 -11.11 -13.19
N GLU A 19 -27.22 -10.88 -11.88
CA GLU A 19 -28.35 -10.54 -11.01
C GLU A 19 -28.45 -9.04 -10.68
N LEU A 20 -27.34 -8.30 -10.67
CA LEU A 20 -27.30 -6.92 -10.16
C LEU A 20 -26.91 -5.87 -11.19
N LEU A 21 -26.29 -6.27 -12.29
CA LEU A 21 -25.77 -5.37 -13.30
C LEU A 21 -26.52 -5.54 -14.62
N SER A 22 -26.50 -4.50 -15.44
CA SER A 22 -27.04 -4.57 -16.80
C SER A 22 -26.09 -5.34 -17.73
N ASP A 23 -26.63 -5.93 -18.81
CA ASP A 23 -25.85 -6.76 -19.75
C ASP A 23 -24.64 -6.01 -20.37
N ASP A 24 -24.70 -4.68 -20.44
CA ASP A 24 -23.64 -3.80 -20.92
C ASP A 24 -22.55 -3.50 -19.89
N ALA A 25 -22.69 -3.98 -18.64
CA ALA A 25 -21.69 -3.75 -17.61
C ALA A 25 -20.36 -4.49 -17.89
N ASP A 26 -19.26 -3.73 -17.92
CA ASP A 26 -17.91 -4.23 -18.15
C ASP A 26 -17.27 -4.87 -16.89
N LEU A 27 -18.07 -5.66 -16.15
CA LEU A 27 -17.57 -6.42 -15.01
C LEU A 27 -16.90 -7.72 -15.50
N PRO A 28 -15.66 -8.01 -15.07
CA PRO A 28 -15.01 -9.28 -15.35
C PRO A 28 -15.70 -10.44 -14.64
N ASN A 29 -15.87 -11.56 -15.34
CA ASN A 29 -16.54 -12.77 -14.82
C ASN A 29 -15.57 -13.80 -14.20
N THR A 30 -14.30 -13.43 -14.00
CA THR A 30 -13.27 -14.28 -13.40
C THR A 30 -12.41 -13.49 -12.44
N TYR A 31 -11.90 -14.16 -11.42
CA TYR A 31 -10.89 -13.59 -10.52
C TYR A 31 -9.71 -12.99 -11.28
N TYR A 32 -9.16 -13.70 -12.29
CA TYR A 32 -8.00 -13.22 -13.03
C TYR A 32 -8.32 -12.00 -13.89
N GLY A 33 -9.49 -11.97 -14.54
CA GLY A 33 -9.96 -10.80 -15.27
C GLY A 33 -10.14 -9.60 -14.34
N ALA A 34 -10.80 -9.80 -13.19
CA ALA A 34 -10.97 -8.76 -12.17
C ALA A 34 -9.63 -8.28 -11.63
N ASN A 35 -8.70 -9.19 -11.34
CA ASN A 35 -7.37 -8.84 -10.86
C ASN A 35 -6.55 -8.10 -11.93
N LYS A 36 -6.70 -8.43 -13.22
CA LYS A 36 -6.06 -7.70 -14.33
C LYS A 36 -6.64 -6.30 -14.47
N VAL A 37 -7.96 -6.15 -14.39
CA VAL A 37 -8.62 -4.84 -14.38
C VAL A 37 -8.15 -4.03 -13.17
N ILE A 38 -8.13 -4.61 -11.97
CA ILE A 38 -7.57 -3.98 -10.78
C ILE A 38 -6.13 -3.58 -11.05
N GLN A 39 -5.26 -4.44 -11.57
CA GLN A 39 -3.86 -4.13 -11.87
C GLN A 39 -3.69 -3.01 -12.90
N ASN A 40 -4.55 -2.95 -13.91
CA ASN A 40 -4.57 -1.86 -14.89
C ASN A 40 -5.09 -0.55 -14.25
N LEU A 41 -6.11 -0.65 -13.38
CA LEU A 41 -6.67 0.42 -12.56
C LEU A 41 -5.81 0.74 -11.33
N ARG A 42 -4.71 0.01 -11.07
CA ARG A 42 -3.64 0.44 -10.17
C ARG A 42 -2.85 1.54 -10.87
N LEU A 43 -3.58 2.57 -11.32
CA LEU A 43 -3.26 3.99 -11.19
C LEU A 43 -2.09 4.11 -10.23
N SER A 44 -0.95 4.47 -10.80
CA SER A 44 0.36 4.26 -10.21
C SER A 44 0.37 4.71 -8.74
N TYR A 45 0.59 3.79 -7.79
CA TYR A 45 0.70 4.17 -6.40
C TYR A 45 2.12 4.60 -6.07
N GLU A 46 2.25 5.63 -5.26
CA GLU A 46 3.51 5.96 -4.58
C GLU A 46 3.44 5.46 -3.15
N ARG A 47 4.56 4.87 -2.72
CA ARG A 47 4.75 4.51 -1.31
C ARG A 47 5.42 5.71 -0.63
N ILE A 48 4.78 6.21 0.42
CA ILE A 48 5.30 7.28 1.27
C ILE A 48 5.50 6.71 2.67
N ASP A 49 6.66 6.98 3.26
CA ASP A 49 6.92 6.58 4.65
C ASP A 49 6.18 7.54 5.59
N ALA A 50 5.66 7.04 6.71
CA ALA A 50 4.91 7.84 7.68
C ALA A 50 5.46 7.69 9.09
N CYS A 51 5.26 8.69 9.93
CA CYS A 51 5.49 8.57 11.36
C CYS A 51 4.62 7.45 11.94
N ARG A 52 5.16 6.65 12.86
CA ARG A 52 4.39 5.59 13.54
C ARG A 52 3.17 6.13 14.31
N ASN A 53 3.27 7.36 14.79
CA ASN A 53 2.21 8.06 15.53
C ASN A 53 1.38 8.97 14.63
N ASP A 54 1.46 8.82 13.30
CA ASP A 54 0.66 9.57 12.31
C ASP A 54 0.81 11.09 12.33
N CYS A 55 1.90 11.60 12.91
CA CYS A 55 2.11 13.05 13.01
C CYS A 55 2.53 13.71 11.70
N MET A 56 3.22 12.99 10.81
CA MET A 56 3.73 13.51 9.54
C MET A 56 4.05 12.39 8.55
N LEU A 57 4.15 12.78 7.27
CA LEU A 57 4.70 11.96 6.20
C LEU A 57 6.15 12.36 5.91
N TYR A 58 7.00 11.39 5.63
CA TYR A 58 8.37 11.63 5.18
C TYR A 58 8.37 11.86 3.66
N TRP A 59 7.87 13.03 3.26
CA TRP A 59 7.63 13.40 1.86
C TRP A 59 8.15 14.81 1.55
N LYS A 60 8.42 15.10 0.27
CA LYS A 60 9.04 16.37 -0.20
C LYS A 60 10.27 16.75 0.65
N GLU A 61 10.24 17.90 1.31
CA GLU A 61 11.32 18.45 2.14
C GLU A 61 11.70 17.53 3.31
N ASP A 62 10.76 16.70 3.77
CA ASP A 62 10.93 15.82 4.91
C ASP A 62 11.37 14.41 4.55
N ASN A 63 11.62 14.15 3.25
CA ASN A 63 11.95 12.82 2.76
C ASN A 63 13.30 12.28 3.28
N LEU A 64 14.21 13.15 3.74
CA LEU A 64 15.51 12.78 4.29
C LEU A 64 15.52 12.65 5.81
N LEU A 65 14.42 12.98 6.49
CA LEU A 65 14.36 12.88 7.94
C LEU A 65 14.37 11.42 8.39
N ASP A 66 15.18 11.16 9.42
CA ASP A 66 15.25 9.87 10.12
C ASP A 66 14.34 9.85 11.37
N SER A 67 13.82 11.00 11.81
CA SER A 67 12.92 11.15 12.97
C SER A 67 11.78 12.13 12.70
N CYS A 68 10.67 11.97 13.41
CA CYS A 68 9.50 12.83 13.32
C CYS A 68 9.77 14.20 13.96
N LYS A 69 9.43 15.30 13.27
CA LYS A 69 9.58 16.67 13.79
C LYS A 69 8.60 16.99 14.94
N VAL A 70 7.49 16.25 15.03
CA VAL A 70 6.43 16.50 16.03
C VAL A 70 6.65 15.67 17.30
N CYS A 71 6.87 14.36 17.18
CA CYS A 71 6.96 13.46 18.33
C CYS A 71 8.37 12.91 18.60
N GLY A 72 9.35 13.20 17.74
CA GLY A 72 10.73 12.71 17.87
C GLY A 72 10.95 11.23 17.54
N GLU A 73 9.87 10.47 17.27
CA GLU A 73 9.96 9.03 17.03
C GLU A 73 10.75 8.68 15.76
N SER A 74 11.47 7.56 15.78
CA SER A 74 12.26 7.06 14.64
C SER A 74 11.39 6.66 13.45
N ARG A 75 11.79 7.09 12.26
CA ARG A 75 11.25 6.62 10.97
C ARG A 75 11.41 5.11 10.81
N TRP A 76 12.48 4.55 11.34
CA TRP A 76 12.87 3.16 11.14
C TRP A 76 12.41 2.25 12.28
N LYS A 77 12.07 1.00 11.94
CA LYS A 77 11.80 -0.05 12.91
C LYS A 77 13.07 -0.34 13.71
N VAL A 78 12.95 -0.28 15.03
CA VAL A 78 13.99 -0.77 15.92
C VAL A 78 13.90 -2.30 15.92
N GLU A 79 14.86 -2.96 15.26
CA GLU A 79 15.00 -4.40 15.43
C GLU A 79 15.38 -4.67 16.90
N LYS A 80 14.55 -5.40 17.63
CA LYS A 80 14.91 -5.95 18.95
C LYS A 80 15.92 -7.09 18.74
N ARG A 81 17.13 -6.78 18.26
CA ARG A 81 18.24 -7.72 18.33
C ARG A 81 18.91 -7.52 19.68
N ASN A 82 19.05 -8.63 20.41
CA ASN A 82 19.88 -8.74 21.60
C ASN A 82 21.19 -7.95 21.43
N ARG A 83 21.68 -7.37 22.53
CA ARG A 83 22.75 -6.37 22.65
C ARG A 83 24.14 -6.75 22.06
N GLU A 84 24.23 -7.77 21.23
CA GLU A 84 25.46 -8.35 20.71
C GLU A 84 25.39 -8.55 19.19
N ALA A 85 25.34 -7.46 18.44
CA ALA A 85 25.72 -7.45 17.02
C ALA A 85 25.99 -6.01 16.56
N LYS A 86 27.00 -5.38 17.14
CA LYS A 86 27.60 -4.19 16.52
C LYS A 86 28.18 -4.62 15.16
N ASN A 87 27.86 -3.88 14.10
CA ASN A 87 28.43 -3.98 12.74
C ASN A 87 27.79 -4.98 11.75
N LYS A 88 26.48 -4.95 11.57
CA LYS A 88 25.90 -5.21 10.23
C LYS A 88 24.99 -4.05 9.90
N LYS A 89 25.28 -3.29 8.83
CA LYS A 89 24.37 -2.29 8.24
C LYS A 89 23.12 -3.04 7.75
N GLY A 90 22.20 -3.33 8.67
CA GLY A 90 20.91 -3.93 8.35
C GLY A 90 20.15 -3.02 7.41
N LYS A 91 19.31 -3.59 6.55
CA LYS A 91 18.40 -2.80 5.71
C LYS A 91 17.53 -1.96 6.64
N LYS A 92 17.57 -0.64 6.50
CA LYS A 92 16.67 0.28 7.21
C LYS A 92 15.23 -0.04 6.75
N VAL A 93 14.39 -0.53 7.66
CA VAL A 93 12.98 -0.84 7.38
C VAL A 93 12.13 0.25 8.00
N THR A 94 11.30 0.94 7.21
CA THR A 94 10.40 1.99 7.70
C THR A 94 9.36 1.43 8.69
N SER A 95 9.03 2.23 9.70
CA SER A 95 8.06 1.91 10.74
C SER A 95 6.63 1.84 10.21
N LYS A 96 6.24 2.76 9.31
CA LYS A 96 4.91 2.82 8.71
C LYS A 96 5.00 3.29 7.24
N VAL A 97 4.14 2.72 6.39
CA VAL A 97 4.02 3.04 4.97
C VAL A 97 2.57 3.36 4.65
N ILE A 98 2.36 4.41 3.85
CA ILE A 98 1.08 4.74 3.23
C ILE A 98 1.24 4.60 1.71
N TYR A 99 0.23 4.02 1.05
CA TYR A 99 0.15 3.94 -0.41
C TYR A 99 -0.82 4.99 -0.92
N VAL A 100 -0.35 5.78 -1.87
CA VAL A 100 -1.01 6.99 -2.31
C VAL A 100 -1.19 6.95 -3.82
N PHE A 101 -2.39 7.23 -4.33
CA PHE A 101 -2.66 7.25 -5.77
C PHE A 101 -1.98 8.46 -6.43
N LYS A 102 -1.02 8.27 -7.34
CA LYS A 102 -0.31 9.39 -7.98
C LYS A 102 -1.23 10.32 -8.76
N ASP A 103 -2.30 9.78 -9.34
CA ASP A 103 -3.26 10.53 -10.14
C ASP A 103 -4.13 11.50 -9.30
N ILE A 104 -4.20 11.29 -7.98
CA ILE A 104 -4.88 12.20 -7.04
C ILE A 104 -3.88 13.21 -6.44
N PHE A 105 -2.59 12.87 -6.38
CA PHE A 105 -1.56 13.63 -5.64
C PHE A 105 -0.64 14.48 -6.50
N SER A 106 -0.87 14.52 -7.81
CA SER A 106 0.01 15.25 -8.73
C SER A 106 0.05 16.76 -8.47
N ASN A 107 -0.86 17.36 -7.66
CA ASN A 107 -0.75 18.79 -7.31
C ASN A 107 -1.11 19.24 -5.87
N ASP A 108 -1.90 18.54 -5.03
CA ASP A 108 -2.48 19.21 -3.83
C ASP A 108 -2.52 18.37 -2.54
N MET A 109 -1.36 18.02 -1.96
CA MET A 109 -1.34 17.69 -0.51
C MET A 109 -0.70 18.87 0.24
N PRO A 110 -1.48 19.63 1.03
CA PRO A 110 -0.95 20.73 1.82
C PRO A 110 0.05 20.16 2.84
N SER A 111 1.18 20.85 2.92
CA SER A 111 2.24 20.68 3.92
C SER A 111 1.71 20.73 5.34
#